data_AF-A0A382N130-F1
#
_entry.id   AF-A0A382N130-F1
#
_cell.length_a   1.000
_cell.length_b   1.000
_cell.length_c   1.000
_cell.angle_alpha   90.00
_cell.angle_beta   90.00
_cell.angle_gamma   90.00
#
_symmetry.space_group_name_H-M   'P 1'
#
loop_
_entity.id
_entity.type
_entity.pdbx_description
1 polymer ?
#
loop_
_entity_poly.entity_id
_entity_poly.type
_entity_poly.pdbx_seq_one_letter_code
_entity_poly.pdbx_strand_id
1 'polypeptide(L)'
;MSAIGQGVSAYLKAGVKDRYFYGLRRTDEGELYIGKVDQMLTGDGVSVNVPGDPAKNFSEFDQGQDFYEGRGPNHDKVFANLKYEQFRWDDVNLNYYVNSEGELVVRINSQQTDGTVAYPNTDEQVVYDKTIFSFDRDVYYFDSNEVTFDKH
;
A
#
# COMPACT_ATOMS: atom_id res chain seq x y z
N MET A 1 -4.54 -21.82 29.58
CA MET A 1 -4.22 -20.76 28.60
C MET A 1 -5.54 -20.26 28.06
N SER A 2 -5.87 -18.99 28.27
CA SER A 2 -7.08 -18.39 27.70
C SER A 2 -6.77 -18.03 26.25
N ALA A 3 -7.41 -18.70 25.30
CA ALA A 3 -7.33 -18.31 23.91
C ALA A 3 -8.11 -17.00 23.74
N ILE A 4 -7.45 -15.98 23.21
CA ILE A 4 -8.10 -14.73 22.82
C ILE A 4 -8.36 -14.89 21.32
N GLY A 5 -9.62 -15.11 20.94
CA GLY A 5 -10.04 -15.33 19.55
C GLY A 5 -11.22 -16.30 19.43
N GLN A 6 -12.07 -16.10 18.40
CA GLN A 6 -13.17 -17.02 18.11
C GLN A 6 -12.63 -18.34 17.53
N GLY A 7 -13.21 -19.48 17.94
CA GLY A 7 -12.81 -20.79 17.40
C GLY A 7 -13.30 -21.01 15.97
N VAL A 8 -12.63 -21.88 15.20
CA VAL A 8 -12.97 -22.24 13.80
C VAL A 8 -14.47 -22.58 13.63
N SER A 9 -15.09 -23.24 14.62
CA SER A 9 -16.51 -23.60 14.61
C SER A 9 -17.48 -22.40 14.68
N ALA A 10 -17.04 -21.24 15.18
CA ALA A 10 -17.84 -20.02 15.20
C ALA A 10 -17.84 -19.33 13.83
N TYR A 11 -16.70 -19.31 13.13
CA TYR A 11 -16.57 -18.77 11.76
C TYR A 11 -17.46 -19.49 10.75
N LEU A 12 -17.52 -20.81 10.83
CA LEU A 12 -18.33 -21.62 9.92
C LEU A 12 -19.83 -21.34 10.04
N LYS A 13 -20.29 -20.79 11.18
CA LYS A 13 -21.71 -20.50 11.44
C LYS A 13 -22.12 -19.06 11.10
N ALA A 14 -21.18 -18.11 11.10
CA ALA A 14 -21.47 -16.68 10.89
C ALA A 14 -21.20 -16.18 9.45
N GLY A 15 -20.61 -17.02 8.60
CA GLY A 15 -19.93 -16.54 7.39
C GLY A 15 -18.53 -16.04 7.78
N VAL A 16 -17.50 -16.48 7.05
CA VAL A 16 -16.12 -16.14 7.39
C VAL A 16 -15.85 -14.71 6.95
N LYS A 17 -16.13 -13.76 7.84
CA LYS A 17 -15.62 -12.40 7.73
C LYS A 17 -14.18 -12.35 8.21
N ASP A 18 -13.39 -11.49 7.58
CA ASP A 18 -12.00 -11.19 7.92
C ASP A 18 -11.12 -12.45 7.87
N ARG A 19 -11.34 -13.32 6.87
CA ARG A 19 -10.66 -14.62 6.76
C ARG A 19 -9.15 -14.49 6.68
N TYR A 20 -8.67 -13.50 5.95
CA TYR A 20 -7.27 -13.32 5.65
C TYR A 20 -6.69 -12.14 6.41
N PHE A 21 -5.55 -12.37 7.06
CA PHE A 21 -4.72 -11.31 7.61
C PHE A 21 -3.60 -10.97 6.64
N TYR A 22 -3.35 -9.68 6.43
CA TYR A 22 -2.21 -9.18 5.67
C TYR A 22 -1.41 -8.21 6.54
N GLY A 23 -0.13 -8.50 6.76
CA GLY A 23 0.77 -7.66 7.54
C GLY A 23 1.92 -7.14 6.70
N LEU A 24 2.16 -5.84 6.76
CA LEU A 24 3.29 -5.18 6.14
C LEU A 24 4.38 -4.92 7.19
N ARG A 25 5.62 -5.30 6.88
CA ARG A 25 6.78 -4.93 7.69
C ARG A 25 7.92 -4.45 6.82
N ARG A 26 8.69 -3.50 7.34
CA ARG A 26 9.90 -3.00 6.70
C ARG A 26 11.12 -3.28 7.59
N THR A 27 12.25 -3.63 6.99
CA THR A 27 13.53 -3.68 7.71
C THR A 27 14.18 -2.31 7.77
N ASP A 28 15.22 -2.17 8.58
CA ASP A 28 15.95 -0.91 8.72
C ASP A 28 16.75 -0.59 7.44
N GLU A 29 17.12 -1.62 6.67
CA GLU A 29 17.72 -1.52 5.33
C GLU A 29 16.70 -1.16 4.25
N GLY A 30 15.40 -1.15 4.60
CA GLY A 30 14.33 -0.70 3.75
C GLY A 30 13.62 -1.78 2.95
N GLU A 31 13.94 -3.07 3.17
CA GLU A 31 13.26 -4.18 2.52
C GLU A 31 11.81 -4.30 3.00
N LEU A 32 10.88 -4.57 2.08
CA LEU A 32 9.46 -4.70 2.35
C LEU A 32 9.05 -6.17 2.36
N TYR A 33 8.32 -6.58 3.39
CA TYR A 33 7.77 -7.94 3.49
C TYR A 33 6.26 -7.88 3.72
N ILE A 34 5.55 -8.75 3.02
CA ILE A 34 4.11 -8.95 3.16
C ILE A 34 3.91 -10.34 3.78
N GLY A 35 3.42 -10.37 5.01
CA GLY A 35 2.95 -11.58 5.66
C GLY A 35 1.47 -11.79 5.36
N LYS A 36 1.08 -13.05 5.16
CA LYS A 36 -0.31 -13.46 4.97
C LYS A 36 -0.62 -14.63 5.88
N VAL A 37 -1.81 -14.62 6.47
CA VAL A 37 -2.36 -15.76 7.22
C VAL A 37 -3.78 -16.05 6.77
N ASP A 38 -4.10 -17.32 6.56
CA ASP A 38 -5.46 -17.80 6.33
C ASP A 38 -6.00 -18.45 7.62
N GLN A 39 -7.00 -17.83 8.24
CA GLN A 39 -7.58 -18.32 9.49
C GLN A 39 -8.28 -19.67 9.38
N MET A 40 -8.64 -20.11 8.17
CA MET A 40 -9.22 -21.43 7.94
C MET A 40 -8.17 -22.53 7.78
N LEU A 41 -6.89 -22.16 7.59
CA LEU A 41 -5.81 -23.12 7.44
C LEU A 41 -5.28 -23.53 8.80
N THR A 42 -5.45 -24.80 9.17
CA THR A 42 -4.96 -25.34 10.43
C THR A 42 -3.44 -25.19 10.55
N GLY A 43 -2.99 -24.53 11.62
CA GLY A 43 -1.56 -24.34 11.91
C GLY A 43 -0.96 -23.09 11.28
N ASP A 44 -1.75 -22.33 10.50
CA ASP A 44 -1.36 -20.98 10.10
C ASP A 44 -1.60 -20.01 11.26
N GLY A 45 -0.72 -19.02 11.40
CA GLY A 45 -0.74 -18.15 12.56
C GLY A 45 0.24 -16.99 12.44
N VAL A 46 -0.16 -15.84 12.98
CA VAL A 46 0.64 -14.62 12.97
C VAL A 46 1.15 -14.30 14.37
N SER A 47 2.45 -14.02 14.47
CA SER A 47 3.05 -13.39 15.64
C SER A 47 3.05 -11.87 15.41
N VAL A 48 2.31 -11.14 16.25
CA VAL A 48 2.17 -9.68 16.15
C VAL A 48 3.34 -8.96 16.80
N ASN A 49 3.82 -9.47 17.93
CA ASN A 49 4.97 -8.94 18.65
C ASN A 49 6.17 -9.89 18.56
N VAL A 50 7.37 -9.35 18.40
CA VAL A 50 8.63 -10.06 18.57
C VAL A 50 9.02 -10.08 20.07
N PRO A 51 9.85 -11.05 20.52
CA PRO A 51 10.33 -11.07 21.90
C PRO A 51 11.11 -9.80 22.26
N GLY A 52 10.84 -9.25 23.45
CA GLY A 52 11.46 -8.01 23.92
C GLY A 52 10.83 -7.50 25.22
N ASP A 53 11.09 -6.24 25.55
CA ASP A 53 10.47 -5.57 26.70
C ASP A 53 8.94 -5.51 26.53
N PRO A 54 8.13 -6.13 27.41
CA PRO A 54 6.67 -6.12 27.29
C PRO A 54 6.04 -4.73 27.20
N ALA A 55 6.68 -3.69 27.76
CA ALA A 55 6.20 -2.32 27.68
C ALA A 55 6.28 -1.72 26.25
N LYS A 56 6.99 -2.39 25.33
CA LYS A 56 7.14 -2.01 23.92
C LYS A 56 6.27 -2.84 22.98
N ASN A 57 5.39 -3.68 23.51
CA ASN A 57 4.43 -4.46 22.73
C ASN A 57 3.25 -3.60 22.29
N PHE A 58 2.71 -3.96 21.14
CA PHE A 58 1.35 -3.57 20.78
C PHE A 58 0.35 -4.50 21.47
N SER A 59 -0.61 -3.94 22.20
CA SER A 59 -1.58 -4.70 23.02
C SER A 59 -3.01 -4.69 22.47
N GLU A 60 -3.32 -3.81 21.52
CA GLU A 60 -4.67 -3.61 20.99
C GLU A 60 -4.93 -4.46 19.74
N PHE A 61 -4.29 -5.63 19.66
CA PHE A 61 -4.53 -6.54 18.56
C PHE A 61 -5.91 -7.17 18.71
N ASP A 62 -6.80 -6.82 17.79
CA ASP A 62 -8.08 -7.45 17.63
C ASP A 62 -8.29 -7.91 16.19
N GLN A 63 -9.11 -8.92 16.04
CA GLN A 63 -9.47 -9.45 14.75
C GLN A 63 -10.46 -8.53 14.04
N GLY A 64 -10.28 -8.37 12.73
CA GLY A 64 -11.17 -7.54 11.90
C GLY A 64 -10.91 -6.05 12.08
N GLN A 65 -10.03 -5.67 13.02
CA GLN A 65 -9.57 -4.31 13.17
C GLN A 65 -8.29 -4.10 12.35
N ASP A 66 -8.38 -3.19 11.40
CA ASP A 66 -7.23 -2.72 10.65
C ASP A 66 -6.34 -1.82 11.52
N PHE A 67 -5.05 -1.82 11.20
CA PHE A 67 -4.06 -1.02 11.89
C PHE A 67 -3.05 -0.44 10.91
N TYR A 68 -2.92 0.89 10.89
CA TYR A 68 -2.03 1.61 9.97
C TYR A 68 -1.03 2.52 10.69
N GLU A 69 -1.07 2.56 12.02
CA GLU A 69 -0.40 3.55 12.87
C GLU A 69 0.91 3.03 13.49
N GLY A 70 1.50 1.95 12.96
CA GLY A 70 2.74 1.40 13.52
C GLY A 70 3.98 2.25 13.26
N ARG A 71 3.88 3.25 12.37
CA ARG A 71 4.91 4.27 12.15
C ARG A 71 4.39 5.66 12.40
N GLY A 72 5.17 6.44 13.14
CA GLY A 72 4.87 7.84 13.43
C GLY A 72 5.17 8.78 12.24
N PRO A 73 4.92 10.09 12.40
CA PRO A 73 5.14 11.10 11.35
C PRO A 73 6.58 11.17 10.82
N ASN A 74 7.56 10.81 11.66
CA ASN A 74 8.97 10.77 11.28
C ASN A 74 9.40 9.42 10.67
N HIS A 75 8.43 8.55 10.37
CA HIS A 75 8.63 7.18 9.93
C HIS A 75 9.34 6.26 10.94
N ASP A 76 9.41 6.63 12.22
CA ASP A 76 9.93 5.77 13.28
C ASP A 76 8.88 4.75 13.73
N LYS A 77 9.32 3.56 14.17
CA LYS A 77 8.43 2.55 14.77
C LYS A 77 7.84 3.07 16.07
N VAL A 78 6.51 3.04 16.18
CA VAL A 78 5.78 3.44 17.40
C VAL A 78 5.98 2.40 18.51
N PHE A 79 5.93 1.12 18.15
CA PHE A 79 6.12 -0.02 19.05
C PHE A 79 7.35 -0.82 18.61
N ALA A 80 8.37 -0.89 19.47
CA ALA A 80 9.63 -1.54 19.09
C ALA A 80 9.48 -3.04 18.81
N ASN A 81 8.58 -3.70 19.55
CA ASN A 81 8.35 -5.12 19.38
C ASN A 81 7.30 -5.44 18.31
N LEU A 82 6.65 -4.43 17.71
CA LEU A 82 5.64 -4.69 16.69
C LEU A 82 6.31 -5.23 15.42
N LYS A 83 5.87 -6.42 15.00
CA LYS A 83 6.41 -7.13 13.85
C LYS A 83 5.88 -6.54 12.54
N TYR A 84 4.58 -6.27 12.47
CA TYR A 84 3.91 -5.70 11.30
C TYR A 84 3.43 -4.29 11.65
N GLU A 85 4.05 -3.30 11.03
CA GLU A 85 3.78 -1.88 11.29
C GLU A 85 2.43 -1.44 10.76
N GLN A 86 1.94 -2.15 9.74
CA GLN A 86 0.59 -2.01 9.23
C GLN A 86 0.03 -3.39 8.98
N PHE A 87 -1.24 -3.58 9.29
CA PHE A 87 -1.94 -4.80 8.93
C PHE A 87 -3.41 -4.54 8.73
N ARG A 88 -4.04 -5.43 7.97
CA ARG A 88 -5.46 -5.38 7.68
C ARG A 88 -6.05 -6.75 7.57
N TRP A 89 -7.36 -6.79 7.68
CA TRP A 89 -8.15 -8.00 7.45
C TRP A 89 -8.94 -7.89 6.16
N ASP A 90 -9.16 -9.02 5.51
CA ASP A 90 -9.95 -9.07 4.27
C ASP A 90 -10.68 -10.41 4.15
N ASP A 91 -11.83 -10.38 3.49
CA ASP A 91 -12.57 -11.57 3.08
C ASP A 91 -11.93 -12.21 1.83
N VAL A 92 -11.18 -11.40 1.09
CA VAL A 92 -10.66 -11.75 -0.22
C VAL A 92 -9.25 -12.32 -0.11
N ASN A 93 -9.00 -13.38 -0.87
CA ASN A 93 -7.67 -13.95 -1.01
C ASN A 93 -6.84 -13.08 -1.96
N LEU A 94 -5.83 -12.41 -1.42
CA LEU A 94 -4.87 -11.59 -2.16
C LEU A 94 -3.52 -12.30 -2.16
N ASN A 95 -2.94 -12.44 -3.34
CA ASN A 95 -1.62 -13.02 -3.54
C ASN A 95 -0.70 -11.95 -4.12
N TYR A 96 0.15 -11.41 -3.25
CA TYR A 96 1.18 -10.44 -3.59
C TYR A 96 2.45 -11.18 -4.01
N TYR A 97 3.08 -10.75 -5.09
CA TYR A 97 4.38 -11.23 -5.51
C TYR A 97 5.09 -10.20 -6.38
N VAL A 98 6.41 -10.34 -6.51
CA VAL A 98 7.21 -9.56 -7.47
C VAL A 98 7.40 -10.43 -8.72
N ASN A 99 7.06 -9.90 -9.89
CA ASN A 99 7.25 -10.62 -11.16
C ASN A 99 8.71 -10.52 -11.65
N SER A 100 9.00 -11.15 -12.80
CA SER A 100 10.34 -11.12 -13.41
C SER A 100 10.76 -9.73 -13.89
N GLU A 101 9.82 -8.82 -14.16
CA GLU A 101 10.12 -7.43 -14.50
C GLU A 101 10.38 -6.55 -13.27
N GLY A 102 10.23 -7.07 -12.04
CA GLY A 102 10.45 -6.32 -10.80
C GLY A 102 9.22 -5.54 -10.32
N GLU A 103 8.05 -5.80 -10.88
CA GLU A 103 6.81 -5.14 -10.51
C GLU A 103 6.12 -5.87 -9.35
N LEU A 104 5.54 -5.10 -8.43
CA LEU A 104 4.67 -5.64 -7.40
C LEU A 104 3.28 -5.91 -8.00
N VAL A 105 2.94 -7.19 -8.11
CA VAL A 105 1.64 -7.65 -8.63
C VAL A 105 0.78 -8.17 -7.48
N VAL A 106 -0.52 -7.88 -7.55
CA VAL A 106 -1.53 -8.51 -6.71
C VAL A 106 -2.51 -9.30 -7.58
N ARG A 107 -2.76 -10.55 -7.19
CA ARG A 107 -3.84 -11.36 -7.76
C ARG A 107 -4.94 -11.60 -6.74
N ILE A 108 -6.16 -11.50 -7.21
CA ILE A 108 -7.38 -11.66 -6.41
C ILE A 108 -7.93 -13.07 -6.66
N ASN A 109 -8.12 -13.84 -5.59
CA ASN A 109 -8.67 -15.20 -5.60
C ASN A 109 -7.99 -16.16 -6.60
N SER A 110 -6.70 -15.95 -6.85
CA SER A 110 -5.94 -16.63 -7.89
C SER A 110 -4.46 -16.73 -7.51
N GLN A 111 -3.80 -17.82 -7.88
CA GLN A 111 -2.38 -18.06 -7.60
C GLN A 111 -1.48 -17.21 -8.49
N GLN A 112 -0.23 -17.02 -8.05
CA GLN A 112 0.79 -16.30 -8.82
C GLN A 112 0.96 -16.84 -10.25
N THR A 113 0.78 -18.16 -10.43
CA THR A 113 0.99 -18.88 -11.70
C THR A 113 -0.18 -18.80 -12.68
N ASP A 114 -1.32 -18.22 -12.30
CA ASP A 114 -2.56 -18.38 -13.05
C ASP A 114 -2.65 -17.43 -14.26
N GLY A 115 -2.13 -17.82 -15.42
CA GLY A 115 -2.29 -17.03 -16.66
C GLY A 115 -1.52 -15.72 -16.67
N THR A 116 -1.82 -14.82 -17.62
CA THR A 116 -1.04 -13.59 -17.87
C THR A 116 -1.67 -12.39 -17.17
N VAL A 117 -0.84 -11.57 -16.52
CA VAL A 117 -1.26 -10.27 -15.96
C VAL A 117 -1.45 -9.32 -17.14
N ALA A 118 -2.69 -8.92 -17.41
CA ALA A 118 -2.99 -7.93 -18.43
C ALA A 118 -3.02 -6.54 -17.78
N TYR A 119 -2.17 -5.63 -18.26
CA TYR A 119 -2.20 -4.25 -17.84
C TYR A 119 -3.35 -3.54 -18.58
N PRO A 120 -4.21 -2.77 -17.89
CA PRO A 120 -5.13 -1.89 -18.60
C PRO A 120 -4.33 -0.92 -19.46
N ASN A 121 -4.78 -0.67 -20.69
CA ASN A 121 -4.11 0.30 -21.55
C ASN A 121 -4.23 1.69 -20.88
N THR A 122 -3.08 2.28 -20.54
CA THR A 122 -2.96 3.58 -19.87
C THR A 122 -2.48 4.67 -20.83
N ASP A 123 -2.61 4.46 -22.14
CA ASP A 123 -2.39 5.49 -23.16
C ASP A 123 -3.31 6.70 -22.88
N GLU A 124 -2.86 7.59 -22.01
CA GLU A 124 -3.42 8.92 -21.82
C GLU A 124 -3.18 9.67 -23.14
N GLN A 125 -4.22 9.74 -23.97
CA GLN A 125 -4.21 10.63 -25.12
C GLN A 125 -4.17 12.06 -24.59
N VAL A 126 -2.98 12.64 -24.50
CA VAL A 126 -2.83 14.08 -24.21
C VAL A 126 -3.38 14.85 -25.40
N VAL A 127 -4.65 15.25 -25.31
CA VAL A 127 -5.24 16.19 -26.27
C VAL A 127 -4.62 17.55 -26.00
N TYR A 128 -3.58 17.87 -26.76
CA TYR A 128 -3.03 19.22 -26.75
C TYR A 128 -3.96 20.12 -27.55
N ASP A 129 -4.90 20.79 -26.88
CA ASP A 129 -5.61 21.92 -27.48
C ASP A 129 -4.60 23.05 -27.65
N LYS A 130 -3.92 23.06 -28.81
CA LYS A 130 -3.03 24.16 -29.19
C LYS A 130 -3.91 25.40 -29.36
N THR A 131 -4.04 26.20 -28.30
CA THR A 131 -4.51 27.57 -28.44
C THR A 131 -3.46 28.29 -29.26
N ILE A 132 -3.71 28.44 -30.55
CA ILE A 132 -2.87 29.27 -31.40
C ILE A 132 -3.01 30.68 -30.83
N PHE A 133 -1.93 31.18 -30.23
CA PHE A 133 -1.84 32.58 -29.87
C PHE A 133 -1.84 33.38 -31.18
N SER A 134 -3.00 33.93 -31.56
CA SER A 134 -3.09 34.89 -32.66
C SER A 134 -2.92 36.28 -32.08
N PHE A 135 -1.91 37.01 -32.54
CA PHE A 135 -1.87 38.45 -32.33
C PHE A 135 -3.00 39.09 -33.14
N ASP A 136 -4.07 39.51 -32.48
CA ASP A 136 -5.26 40.12 -33.11
C ASP A 136 -5.06 41.62 -33.47
N ARG A 137 -3.81 42.06 -33.66
CA ARG A 137 -3.53 43.45 -34.02
C ARG A 137 -2.33 43.58 -34.94
N ASP A 138 -2.59 44.10 -36.13
CA ASP A 138 -1.59 44.47 -37.14
C ASP A 138 -0.83 45.76 -36.79
N VAL A 139 -1.14 46.41 -35.66
CA VAL A 139 -0.55 47.70 -35.27
C VAL A 139 -0.08 47.67 -33.82
N TYR A 140 1.23 47.80 -33.64
CA TYR A 140 1.90 48.01 -32.36
C TYR A 140 2.31 49.47 -32.25
N TYR A 141 1.79 50.17 -31.24
CA TYR A 141 2.29 51.49 -30.89
C TYR A 141 3.36 51.33 -29.82
N PHE A 142 4.60 51.68 -30.18
CA PHE A 142 5.68 51.82 -29.22
C PHE A 142 5.59 53.25 -28.65
N ASP A 143 5.40 53.36 -27.34
CA ASP A 143 5.33 54.65 -26.63
C ASP A 143 6.71 55.19 -26.26
N SER A 144 7.75 54.35 -26.40
CA SER A 144 9.12 54.68 -26.07
C SER A 144 10.02 54.67 -27.30
N ASN A 145 10.72 55.78 -27.50
CA ASN A 145 11.77 55.92 -28.51
C ASN A 145 13.15 55.49 -27.99
N GLU A 146 13.26 55.01 -26.74
CA GLU A 146 14.50 54.46 -26.21
C GLU A 146 14.61 52.96 -26.50
N VAL A 147 15.43 52.65 -27.49
CA VAL A 147 15.96 51.30 -27.71
C VAL A 147 17.36 51.26 -27.13
N THR A 148 17.50 50.75 -25.90
CA THR A 148 18.82 50.46 -25.32
C THR A 148 19.24 49.04 -25.67
N PHE A 149 20.33 48.90 -26.39
CA PHE A 149 21.04 47.64 -26.53
C PHE A 149 22.03 47.53 -25.36
N ASP A 150 21.90 46.50 -24.52
CA ASP A 150 23.05 46.10 -23.72
C ASP A 150 24.14 45.60 -24.67
N LYS A 151 25.40 45.81 -24.30
CA LYS A 151 26.53 45.28 -25.05
C LYS A 151 27.48 44.61 -24.07
N HIS A 152 27.17 43.34 -23.82
CA HIS A 152 27.91 42.31 -23.07
C HIS A 152 28.25 42.59 -21.60
#